data_AF-A0A6J8DZ24-F1
#
_entry.id   AF-A0A6J8DZ24-F1
#
_cell.length_a   1.000
_cell.length_b   1.000
_cell.length_c   1.000
_cell.angle_alpha   90.00
_cell.angle_beta   90.00
_cell.angle_gamma   90.00
#
_symmetry.space_group_name_H-M   'P 1'
#
loop_
_entity.id
_entity.type
_entity.pdbx_description
1 polymer ?
#
loop_
_entity_poly.entity_id
_entity_poly.type
_entity_poly.pdbx_seq_one_letter_code
_entity_poly.pdbx_strand_id
1 'polypeptide(L)'
;MAEASLSNEEENYVRMSLLLTGISPRGVRALFDREFAPICLYASLKKEFNKLNELKMQHIISQPQWNLLFTKSPGKHRNLTDIVPPYCGYDRLPTTETTPAADLSRIKYYRNYLAHLDEGKIDTEFFNTAWTDITDAIDRLEGQIMKRECDQLKTKPLDPTNQEIIMDIKRSNDEIKQLKGSLESLRLSHLKMERSQDEVKKSHALLQEQVANCQQDTVPWNIRGKLLQVKL
;
A
#
# COMPACT_ATOMS: atom_id res chain seq x y z
N MET A 1 -2.28 15.73 31.64
CA MET A 1 -3.36 15.00 30.94
C MET A 1 -2.97 13.53 31.03
N ALA A 2 -3.83 12.67 31.57
CA ALA A 2 -3.54 11.24 31.61
C ALA A 2 -3.58 10.71 30.18
N GLU A 3 -2.45 10.20 29.71
CA GLU A 3 -2.31 9.50 28.43
C GLU A 3 -3.25 8.29 28.48
N ALA A 4 -4.18 8.19 27.53
CA ALA A 4 -5.13 7.09 27.50
C ALA A 4 -4.34 5.79 27.27
N SER A 5 -4.37 4.88 28.23
CA SER A 5 -3.75 3.56 28.09
C SER A 5 -4.44 2.80 26.95
N LEU A 6 -3.66 2.18 26.08
CA LEU A 6 -4.15 1.31 25.02
C LEU A 6 -5.03 0.20 25.61
N SER A 7 -6.04 -0.21 24.86
CA SER A 7 -6.75 -1.46 25.12
C SER A 7 -5.84 -2.67 24.85
N ASN A 8 -6.17 -3.83 25.44
CA ASN A 8 -5.42 -5.06 25.19
C ASN A 8 -5.31 -5.39 23.69
N GLU A 9 -6.34 -5.11 22.90
CA GLU A 9 -6.34 -5.38 21.46
C GLU A 9 -5.42 -4.43 20.68
N GLU A 10 -5.32 -3.17 21.11
CA GLU A 10 -4.36 -2.20 20.55
C GLU A 10 -2.94 -2.56 20.97
N GLU A 11 -2.71 -3.00 22.21
CA GLU A 11 -1.41 -3.53 22.62
C GLU A 11 -0.99 -4.74 21.79
N ASN A 12 -1.91 -5.67 21.53
CA ASN A 12 -1.67 -6.82 20.67
C ASN A 12 -1.27 -6.37 19.26
N TYR A 13 -1.97 -5.39 18.70
CA TYR A 13 -1.63 -4.79 17.41
C TYR A 13 -0.21 -4.19 17.41
N VAL A 14 0.15 -3.44 18.45
CA VAL A 14 1.50 -2.85 18.59
C VAL A 14 2.57 -3.94 18.68
N ARG A 15 2.37 -4.96 19.52
CA ARG A 15 3.32 -6.08 19.66
C ARG A 15 3.51 -6.81 18.33
N MET A 16 2.42 -7.09 17.63
CA MET A 16 2.45 -7.76 16.34
C MET A 16 3.19 -6.91 15.29
N SER A 17 2.95 -5.60 15.28
CA SER A 17 3.65 -4.64 14.41
C SER A 17 5.16 -4.66 14.67
N LEU A 18 5.57 -4.62 15.93
CA LEU A 18 6.98 -4.63 16.33
C LEU A 18 7.66 -5.97 16.00
N LEU A 19 6.96 -7.09 16.19
CA LEU A 19 7.46 -8.42 15.82
C LEU A 19 7.77 -8.47 14.32
N LEU A 20 6.79 -8.08 13.49
CA LEU A 20 6.87 -8.17 12.03
C LEU A 20 7.79 -7.14 11.37
N THR A 21 7.97 -5.96 11.97
CA THR A 21 8.82 -4.89 11.42
C THR A 21 10.23 -4.88 12.01
N GLY A 22 10.40 -5.34 13.25
CA GLY A 22 11.67 -5.31 13.97
C GLY A 22 12.39 -6.66 14.03
N ILE A 23 11.70 -7.75 14.39
CA ILE A 23 12.32 -9.05 14.64
C ILE A 23 12.29 -9.94 13.38
N SER A 24 11.11 -10.18 12.80
CA SER A 24 10.95 -11.09 11.66
C SER A 24 11.89 -10.78 10.47
N PRO A 25 12.15 -9.51 10.09
CA PRO A 25 13.07 -9.21 9.00
C PRO A 25 14.51 -9.66 9.26
N ARG A 26 14.93 -9.78 10.53
CA ARG A 26 16.25 -10.28 10.90
C ARG A 26 16.34 -11.80 10.75
N GLY A 27 15.31 -12.56 11.12
CA GLY A 27 15.24 -14.00 10.83
C GLY A 27 15.23 -14.30 9.34
N VAL A 28 14.48 -13.53 8.54
CA VAL A 28 14.53 -13.60 7.08
C VAL A 28 15.93 -13.27 6.55
N ARG A 29 16.61 -12.29 7.16
CA ARG A 29 17.97 -11.92 6.77
C ARG A 29 18.98 -13.02 7.10
N ALA A 30 18.85 -13.68 8.24
CA ALA A 30 19.72 -14.79 8.64
C ALA A 30 19.63 -15.95 7.63
N LEU A 31 18.41 -16.31 7.19
CA LEU A 31 18.24 -17.28 6.09
C LEU A 31 18.97 -16.80 4.83
N PHE A 32 18.75 -15.55 4.42
CA PHE A 32 19.37 -15.00 3.21
C PHE A 32 20.89 -15.03 3.28
N ASP A 33 21.49 -14.63 4.40
CA ASP A 33 22.94 -14.62 4.57
C ASP A 33 23.52 -16.04 4.65
N ARG A 34 22.73 -17.05 5.06
CA ARG A 34 23.12 -18.46 5.01
C ARG A 34 23.13 -19.01 3.58
N GLU A 35 22.06 -18.77 2.82
CA GLU A 35 21.96 -19.25 1.43
C GLU A 35 22.88 -18.46 0.48
N PHE A 36 23.08 -17.18 0.76
CA PHE A 36 23.93 -16.27 -0.01
C PHE A 36 24.87 -15.51 0.90
N ALA A 37 25.92 -16.19 1.36
CA ALA A 37 26.99 -15.56 2.10
C ALA A 37 27.42 -14.25 1.39
N PRO A 38 27.48 -13.10 2.08
CA PRO A 38 27.77 -11.80 1.47
C PRO A 38 29.02 -11.79 0.59
N ILE A 39 29.99 -12.65 0.90
CA ILE A 39 31.25 -12.82 0.16
C ILE A 39 31.06 -13.46 -1.22
N CYS A 40 30.06 -14.33 -1.39
CA CYS A 40 29.72 -15.04 -2.63
C CYS A 40 28.55 -14.40 -3.39
N LEU A 41 27.88 -13.44 -2.78
CA LEU A 41 26.67 -12.81 -3.28
C LEU A 41 26.91 -12.08 -4.61
N TYR A 42 28.02 -11.36 -4.75
CA TYR A 42 28.38 -10.70 -6.01
C TYR A 42 28.58 -11.71 -7.14
N ALA A 43 29.28 -12.83 -6.86
CA ALA A 43 29.48 -13.90 -7.85
C ALA A 43 28.16 -14.59 -8.24
N SER A 44 27.28 -14.81 -7.26
CA SER A 44 25.96 -15.42 -7.47
C SER A 44 25.03 -14.50 -8.28
N LEU A 45 24.99 -13.20 -7.95
CA LEU A 45 24.23 -12.19 -8.71
C LEU A 45 24.75 -12.04 -10.15
N LYS A 46 26.06 -12.17 -10.36
CA LYS A 46 26.66 -12.16 -11.70
C LYS A 46 26.26 -13.39 -12.51
N LYS A 47 26.18 -14.56 -11.88
CA LYS A 47 25.73 -15.80 -12.52
C LYS A 47 24.26 -15.72 -12.94
N GLU A 48 23.40 -15.19 -12.07
CA GLU A 48 21.96 -15.08 -12.31
C GLU A 48 21.53 -13.78 -13.02
N PHE A 49 22.48 -13.02 -13.60
CA PHE A 49 22.22 -11.69 -14.15
C PHE A 49 21.12 -11.68 -15.23
N ASN A 50 21.12 -12.67 -16.13
CA ASN A 50 20.14 -12.73 -17.22
C ASN A 50 18.72 -12.93 -16.68
N LYS A 51 18.55 -13.88 -15.74
CA LYS A 51 17.29 -14.16 -15.05
C LYS A 51 16.80 -12.94 -14.25
N LEU A 52 17.72 -12.26 -13.56
CA LEU A 52 17.44 -10.99 -12.88
C LEU A 52 16.93 -9.92 -13.85
N ASN A 53 17.60 -9.75 -14.99
CA ASN A 53 17.25 -8.74 -15.97
C ASN A 53 15.87 -9.01 -16.60
N GLU A 54 15.53 -10.28 -16.85
CA GLU A 54 14.18 -10.68 -17.26
C GLU A 54 13.13 -10.29 -16.22
N LEU A 55 13.34 -10.61 -14.94
CA LEU A 55 12.42 -10.23 -13.86
C LEU A 55 12.27 -8.71 -13.71
N LYS A 56 13.33 -7.94 -14.01
CA LYS A 56 13.27 -6.47 -14.07
C LYS A 56 12.40 -5.99 -15.23
N MET A 57 12.58 -6.56 -16.42
CA MET A 57 11.75 -6.22 -17.60
C MET A 57 10.28 -6.60 -17.38
N GLN A 58 10.02 -7.65 -16.60
CA GLN A 58 8.68 -8.06 -16.18
C GLN A 58 8.12 -7.22 -15.01
N HIS A 59 8.83 -6.19 -14.56
CA HIS A 59 8.46 -5.33 -13.43
C HIS A 59 8.26 -6.06 -12.09
N ILE A 60 8.72 -7.31 -11.96
CA ILE A 60 8.74 -8.05 -10.69
C ILE A 60 9.83 -7.46 -9.78
N ILE A 61 10.95 -7.04 -10.36
CA ILE A 61 12.00 -6.26 -9.68
C ILE A 61 11.85 -4.79 -10.09
N SER A 62 11.51 -3.94 -9.14
CA SER A 62 11.45 -2.49 -9.34
C SER A 62 12.85 -1.88 -9.55
N GLN A 63 12.92 -0.72 -10.20
CA GLN A 63 14.19 -0.01 -10.41
C GLN A 63 14.96 0.29 -9.09
N PRO A 64 14.31 0.69 -7.98
CA PRO A 64 14.98 0.82 -6.69
C PRO A 64 15.58 -0.49 -6.19
N GLN A 65 14.87 -1.62 -6.32
CA GLN A 65 15.38 -2.94 -5.94
C GLN A 65 16.55 -3.36 -6.84
N TRP A 66 16.49 -3.08 -8.15
CA TRP A 66 17.60 -3.33 -9.07
C TRP A 66 18.87 -2.58 -8.65
N ASN A 67 18.72 -1.31 -8.28
CA ASN A 67 19.82 -0.48 -7.81
C ASN A 67 20.41 -1.00 -6.48
N LEU A 68 19.61 -1.71 -5.66
CA LEU A 68 20.04 -2.38 -4.44
C LEU A 68 20.73 -3.73 -4.71
N LEU A 69 20.40 -4.41 -5.81
CA LEU A 69 21.06 -5.63 -6.23
C LEU A 69 22.45 -5.37 -6.81
N PHE A 70 22.60 -4.33 -7.62
CA PHE A 70 23.86 -3.98 -8.30
C PHE A 70 24.43 -2.65 -7.78
N THR A 71 24.53 -2.51 -6.46
CA THR A 71 25.15 -1.33 -5.86
C THR A 71 26.67 -1.46 -5.83
N LYS A 72 27.39 -0.33 -5.85
CA LYS A 72 28.85 -0.28 -5.62
C LYS A 72 29.26 -0.61 -4.17
N SER A 73 28.30 -0.81 -3.26
CA SER A 73 28.48 -1.08 -1.83
C SER A 73 27.85 -2.43 -1.42
N PRO A 74 28.61 -3.37 -0.84
CA PRO A 74 28.22 -4.77 -0.68
C PRO A 74 27.38 -5.04 0.60
N GLY A 75 26.26 -4.33 0.78
CA GLY A 75 25.51 -4.39 2.06
C GLY A 75 23.99 -4.45 1.98
N LYS A 76 23.37 -4.38 0.79
CA LYS A 76 21.91 -4.19 0.68
C LYS A 76 21.21 -5.02 -0.39
N HIS A 77 21.72 -6.21 -0.73
CA HIS A 77 21.06 -7.06 -1.72
C HIS A 77 19.87 -7.80 -1.07
N ARG A 78 18.68 -7.73 -1.69
CA ARG A 78 17.46 -8.48 -1.34
C ARG A 78 16.94 -9.16 -2.61
N ASN A 79 16.79 -10.49 -2.57
CA ASN A 79 16.38 -11.45 -3.62
C ASN A 79 17.51 -11.84 -4.59
N LEU A 80 17.75 -13.12 -4.89
CA LEU A 80 16.83 -14.15 -5.38
C LEU A 80 17.16 -15.52 -4.79
N THR A 81 16.17 -16.32 -4.41
CA THR A 81 16.39 -17.74 -4.11
C THR A 81 15.61 -18.63 -5.08
N ASP A 82 16.26 -19.71 -5.51
CA ASP A 82 15.64 -20.93 -6.07
C ASP A 82 14.88 -21.73 -4.98
N ILE A 83 14.18 -21.04 -4.08
CA ILE A 83 13.37 -21.68 -3.05
C ILE A 83 12.09 -22.16 -3.73
N VAL A 84 11.90 -23.49 -3.68
CA VAL A 84 10.67 -24.14 -4.14
C VAL A 84 9.49 -23.55 -3.36
N PRO A 85 8.48 -22.98 -4.04
CA PRO A 85 7.32 -22.42 -3.36
C PRO A 85 6.62 -23.48 -2.51
N PRO A 86 5.96 -23.08 -1.40
CA PRO A 86 5.11 -24.01 -0.66
C PRO A 86 3.95 -24.48 -1.56
N TYR A 87 3.31 -25.61 -1.22
CA TYR A 87 2.22 -26.17 -2.04
C TYR A 87 1.06 -25.17 -2.26
N CYS A 88 0.78 -24.34 -1.24
CA CYS A 88 -0.25 -23.30 -1.32
C CYS A 88 0.22 -22.02 -2.04
N GLY A 89 1.48 -21.92 -2.47
CA GLY A 89 2.08 -20.71 -3.01
C GLY A 89 2.35 -19.63 -1.96
N TYR A 90 3.02 -18.55 -2.35
CA TYR A 90 3.51 -17.50 -1.45
C TYR A 90 2.43 -16.54 -0.92
N ASP A 91 1.20 -16.61 -1.42
CA ASP A 91 0.11 -15.67 -1.08
C ASP A 91 -0.91 -16.26 -0.11
N ARG A 92 -0.82 -17.56 0.20
CA ARG A 92 -1.71 -18.24 1.14
C ARG A 92 -0.94 -18.70 2.37
N LEU A 93 -1.60 -18.68 3.51
CA LEU A 93 -1.03 -19.16 4.77
C LEU A 93 -0.79 -20.68 4.69
N PRO A 94 0.46 -21.15 4.80
CA PRO A 94 0.76 -22.58 4.84
C PRO A 94 0.28 -23.19 6.17
N THR A 95 -0.41 -24.34 6.09
CA THR A 95 -1.00 -24.98 7.27
C THR A 95 -0.01 -25.86 8.02
N THR A 96 0.67 -26.78 7.33
CA THR A 96 1.52 -27.80 7.97
C THR A 96 2.97 -27.80 7.48
N GLU A 97 3.24 -27.26 6.29
CA GLU A 97 4.59 -27.25 5.72
C GLU A 97 5.52 -26.37 6.56
N THR A 98 6.69 -26.87 6.94
CA THR A 98 7.70 -26.13 7.74
C THR A 98 8.98 -25.87 6.93
N THR A 99 8.86 -25.79 5.61
CA THR A 99 9.99 -25.44 4.74
C THR A 99 10.32 -23.94 4.88
N PRO A 100 11.56 -23.50 4.55
CA PRO A 100 11.88 -22.08 4.55
C PRO A 100 10.92 -21.26 3.68
N ALA A 101 10.45 -21.79 2.55
CA ALA A 101 9.46 -21.15 1.70
C ALA A 101 8.12 -20.92 2.41
N ALA A 102 7.66 -21.94 3.14
CA ALA A 102 6.43 -21.86 3.92
C ALA A 102 6.58 -20.84 5.06
N ASP A 103 7.72 -20.83 5.75
CA ASP A 103 7.97 -19.89 6.85
C ASP A 103 8.08 -18.43 6.37
N LEU A 104 8.70 -18.20 5.21
CA LEU A 104 8.66 -16.88 4.56
C LEU A 104 7.23 -16.47 4.18
N SER A 105 6.41 -17.43 3.73
CA SER A 105 5.02 -17.19 3.35
C SER A 105 4.14 -16.86 4.56
N ARG A 106 4.35 -17.50 5.72
CA ARG A 106 3.69 -17.16 6.99
C ARG A 106 3.97 -15.72 7.41
N ILE A 107 5.26 -15.33 7.47
CA ILE A 107 5.66 -13.97 7.86
C ILE A 107 5.06 -12.95 6.89
N LYS A 108 5.11 -13.22 5.59
CA LYS A 108 4.50 -12.37 4.56
C LYS A 108 2.98 -12.26 4.74
N TYR A 109 2.29 -13.37 4.98
CA TYR A 109 0.85 -13.42 5.17
C TYR A 109 0.42 -12.52 6.33
N TYR A 110 1.02 -12.67 7.50
CA TYR A 110 0.67 -11.85 8.66
C TYR A 110 1.04 -10.38 8.50
N ARG A 111 2.15 -10.07 7.83
CA ARG A 111 2.49 -8.69 7.48
C ARG A 111 1.44 -8.07 6.54
N ASN A 112 0.97 -8.82 5.56
CA ASN A 112 -0.09 -8.35 4.66
C ASN A 112 -1.44 -8.21 5.38
N TYR A 113 -1.78 -9.17 6.25
CA TYR A 113 -2.98 -9.09 7.10
C TYR A 113 -2.96 -7.79 7.93
N LEU A 114 -1.86 -7.53 8.63
CA LEU A 114 -1.71 -6.35 9.47
C LEU A 114 -1.79 -5.05 8.67
N ALA A 115 -1.22 -5.01 7.46
CA ALA A 115 -1.26 -3.85 6.58
C ALA A 115 -2.68 -3.52 6.05
N HIS A 116 -3.60 -4.50 6.10
CA HIS A 116 -4.99 -4.33 5.68
C HIS A 116 -5.98 -4.27 6.86
N LEU A 117 -5.48 -4.33 8.09
CA LEU A 117 -6.29 -4.28 9.28
C LEU A 117 -6.59 -2.83 9.65
N ASP A 118 -7.79 -2.37 9.32
CA ASP A 118 -8.20 -0.96 9.47
C ASP A 118 -8.38 -0.54 10.95
N GLU A 119 -8.71 -1.48 11.83
CA GLU A 119 -9.09 -1.16 13.21
C GLU A 119 -7.89 -0.89 14.13
N GLY A 120 -6.69 -1.35 13.75
CA GLY A 120 -5.51 -1.27 14.63
C GLY A 120 -5.67 -2.08 15.92
N LYS A 121 -6.51 -3.11 15.89
CA LYS A 121 -6.91 -3.93 17.04
C LYS A 121 -6.85 -5.39 16.65
N ILE A 122 -6.22 -6.20 17.51
CA ILE A 122 -6.13 -7.64 17.31
C ILE A 122 -6.65 -8.33 18.57
N ASP A 123 -7.66 -9.18 18.40
CA ASP A 123 -8.20 -9.98 19.49
C ASP A 123 -7.13 -10.95 20.04
N THR A 124 -7.24 -11.30 21.31
CA THR A 124 -6.23 -12.09 22.01
C THR A 124 -6.07 -13.50 21.46
N GLU A 125 -7.13 -14.11 20.92
CA GLU A 125 -7.09 -15.48 20.40
C GLU A 125 -6.29 -15.53 19.09
N PHE A 126 -6.62 -14.65 18.15
CA PHE A 126 -5.88 -14.51 16.91
C PHE A 126 -4.44 -14.05 17.16
N PHE A 127 -4.24 -13.08 18.07
CA PHE A 127 -2.90 -12.62 18.44
C PHE A 127 -2.03 -13.78 18.90
N ASN A 128 -2.52 -14.64 19.81
CA ASN A 128 -1.73 -15.76 20.31
C ASN A 128 -1.40 -16.78 19.22
N THR A 129 -2.37 -17.10 18.37
CA THR A 129 -2.19 -18.04 17.25
C THR A 129 -1.14 -17.51 16.28
N ALA A 130 -1.32 -16.26 15.84
CA ALA A 130 -0.44 -15.62 14.87
C ALA A 130 0.96 -15.36 15.43
N TRP A 131 1.06 -14.99 16.71
CA TRP A 131 2.33 -14.82 17.40
C TRP A 131 3.14 -16.11 17.36
N THR A 132 2.55 -17.23 17.79
CA THR A 132 3.23 -18.53 17.81
C THR A 132 3.65 -18.95 16.40
N ASP A 133 2.77 -18.84 15.40
CA ASP A 133 3.10 -19.25 14.03
C ASP A 133 4.27 -18.43 13.45
N ILE A 134 4.34 -17.12 13.76
CA ILE A 134 5.47 -16.27 13.36
C ILE A 134 6.74 -16.62 14.13
N THR A 135 6.68 -16.76 15.46
CA THR A 135 7.89 -17.03 16.25
C THR A 135 8.48 -18.39 15.91
N ASP A 136 7.64 -19.40 15.69
CA ASP A 136 8.06 -20.72 15.27
C ASP A 136 8.69 -20.69 13.86
N ALA A 137 8.15 -19.88 12.95
CA ALA A 137 8.74 -19.65 11.63
C ALA A 137 10.11 -18.98 11.74
N ILE A 138 10.24 -17.91 12.52
CA ILE A 138 11.52 -17.22 12.77
C ILE A 138 12.55 -18.20 13.34
N ASP A 139 12.15 -18.96 14.35
CA ASP A 139 12.98 -19.95 15.03
C ASP A 139 13.54 -21.00 14.07
N ARG A 140 12.73 -21.48 13.12
CA ARG A 140 13.16 -22.42 12.06
C ARG A 140 14.11 -21.77 11.05
N LEU A 141 13.92 -20.47 10.75
CA LEU A 141 14.77 -19.75 9.80
C LEU A 141 16.18 -19.48 10.34
N GLU A 142 16.31 -19.11 11.62
CA GLU A 142 17.57 -18.61 12.19
C GLU A 142 18.13 -19.44 13.36
N GLY A 143 17.46 -20.50 13.79
CA GLY A 143 17.96 -21.42 14.83
C GLY A 143 17.87 -20.86 16.25
N GLN A 144 16.71 -20.29 16.61
CA GLN A 144 16.35 -19.88 17.99
C GLN A 144 17.12 -18.68 18.57
N ILE A 145 17.88 -17.94 17.75
CA ILE A 145 18.71 -16.81 18.21
C ILE A 145 17.84 -15.69 18.82
N MET A 146 16.64 -15.44 18.28
CA MET A 146 15.76 -14.35 18.73
C MET A 146 14.67 -14.76 19.69
N LYS A 147 14.59 -16.03 20.11
CA LYS A 147 13.52 -16.51 21.00
C LYS A 147 13.36 -15.65 22.26
N ARG A 148 14.48 -15.33 22.91
CA ARG A 148 14.48 -14.44 24.10
C ARG A 148 13.90 -13.06 23.78
N GLU A 149 14.22 -12.51 22.61
CA GLU A 149 13.72 -11.19 22.22
C GLU A 149 12.22 -11.22 21.92
N CYS A 150 11.74 -12.28 21.24
CA CYS A 150 10.31 -12.54 21.05
C CYS A 150 9.58 -12.66 22.39
N ASP A 151 10.08 -13.49 23.31
CA ASP A 151 9.45 -13.69 24.63
C ASP A 151 9.37 -12.39 25.43
N GLN A 152 10.44 -11.59 25.37
CA GLN A 152 10.47 -10.27 26.01
C GLN A 152 9.47 -9.31 25.36
N LEU A 153 9.39 -9.28 24.02
CA LEU A 153 8.43 -8.43 23.31
C LEU A 153 6.98 -8.85 23.59
N LYS A 154 6.72 -10.14 23.86
CA LYS A 154 5.36 -10.60 24.20
C LYS A 154 4.94 -10.20 25.62
N THR A 155 5.86 -10.26 26.58
CA THR A 155 5.53 -10.23 28.02
C THR A 155 5.87 -8.93 28.74
N LYS A 156 6.87 -8.18 28.28
CA LYS A 156 7.26 -6.93 28.95
C LYS A 156 6.29 -5.79 28.63
N PRO A 157 6.15 -4.79 29.51
CA PRO A 157 5.48 -3.55 29.18
C PRO A 157 6.03 -2.97 27.88
N LEU A 158 5.13 -2.52 27.00
CA LEU A 158 5.53 -1.88 25.74
C LEU A 158 6.23 -0.56 26.04
N ASP A 159 7.30 -0.28 25.32
CA ASP A 159 7.96 1.02 25.36
C ASP A 159 6.99 2.11 24.86
N PRO A 160 6.71 3.19 25.63
CA PRO A 160 5.74 4.21 25.25
C PRO A 160 6.03 4.87 23.91
N THR A 161 7.29 5.11 23.59
CA THR A 161 7.68 5.71 22.31
C THR A 161 7.38 4.78 21.14
N ASN A 162 7.63 3.48 21.28
CA ASN A 162 7.24 2.50 20.26
C ASN A 162 5.72 2.41 20.09
N GLN A 163 4.95 2.51 21.19
CA GLN A 163 3.48 2.56 21.11
C GLN A 163 3.01 3.76 20.30
N GLU A 164 3.50 4.95 20.65
CA GLU A 164 3.17 6.21 19.98
C GLU A 164 3.49 6.15 18.49
N ILE A 165 4.72 5.75 18.13
CA ILE A 165 5.16 5.65 16.73
C ILE A 165 4.26 4.71 15.93
N ILE A 166 3.93 3.53 16.46
CA ILE A 166 3.10 2.56 15.73
C ILE A 166 1.68 3.08 15.55
N MET A 167 1.10 3.69 16.58
CA MET A 167 -0.26 4.24 16.50
C MET A 167 -0.35 5.48 15.60
N ASP A 168 0.69 6.32 15.56
CA ASP A 168 0.75 7.47 14.67
C ASP A 168 0.96 7.08 13.21
N ILE A 169 1.78 6.06 12.94
CA ILE A 169 1.90 5.47 11.59
C ILE A 169 0.54 4.93 11.14
N LYS A 170 -0.20 4.26 12.03
CA LYS A 170 -1.55 3.75 11.74
C LYS A 170 -2.50 4.90 11.40
N ARG A 171 -2.57 5.92 12.26
CA ARG A 171 -3.43 7.10 12.04
C ARG A 171 -3.11 7.79 10.70
N SER A 172 -1.82 7.98 10.42
CA SER A 172 -1.36 8.57 9.16
C SER A 172 -1.78 7.73 7.94
N ASN A 173 -1.72 6.39 8.04
CA ASN A 173 -2.16 5.51 6.97
C ASN A 173 -3.68 5.58 6.73
N ASP A 174 -4.48 5.68 7.79
CA ASP A 174 -5.93 5.85 7.70
C ASP A 174 -6.29 7.18 7.01
N GLU A 175 -5.62 8.27 7.41
CA GLU A 175 -5.79 9.58 6.78
C GLU A 175 -5.45 9.55 5.29
N ILE A 176 -4.34 8.90 4.92
CA ILE A 176 -3.96 8.72 3.51
C ILE A 176 -5.03 7.91 2.76
N LYS A 177 -5.59 6.86 3.37
CA LYS A 177 -6.65 6.04 2.76
C LYS A 177 -7.92 6.86 2.52
N GLN A 178 -8.33 7.66 3.51
CA GLN A 178 -9.48 8.57 3.40
C GLN A 178 -9.27 9.64 2.33
N LEU A 179 -8.09 10.28 2.31
CA LEU A 179 -7.75 11.29 1.31
C LEU A 179 -7.78 10.72 -0.12
N LYS A 180 -7.29 9.49 -0.33
CA LYS A 180 -7.39 8.81 -1.62
C LYS A 180 -8.85 8.59 -2.05
N GLY A 181 -9.72 8.17 -1.14
CA GLY A 181 -11.15 8.00 -1.41
C GLY A 181 -11.86 9.32 -1.77
N SER A 182 -11.55 10.39 -1.03
CA SER A 182 -12.06 11.73 -1.30
C SER A 182 -11.56 12.27 -2.64
N LEU A 183 -10.29 12.04 -2.99
CA LEU A 183 -9.71 12.45 -4.27
C LEU A 183 -10.40 11.77 -5.45
N GLU A 184 -10.68 10.47 -5.36
CA GLU A 184 -11.39 9.74 -6.41
C GLU A 184 -12.83 10.24 -6.57
N SER A 185 -13.50 10.52 -5.46
CA SER A 185 -14.86 11.09 -5.49
C SER A 185 -14.88 12.48 -6.13
N LEU A 186 -13.89 13.33 -5.82
CA LEU A 186 -13.72 14.66 -6.41
C LEU A 186 -13.40 14.57 -7.92
N ARG A 187 -12.57 13.60 -8.33
CA ARG A 187 -12.28 13.35 -9.74
C ARG A 187 -13.55 13.00 -10.52
N LEU A 188 -14.40 12.14 -9.95
CA LEU A 188 -15.67 11.77 -10.57
C LEU A 188 -16.66 12.93 -10.65
N SER A 189 -16.72 13.80 -9.64
CA SER A 189 -17.59 14.98 -9.68
C SER A 189 -17.10 16.02 -10.70
N HIS A 190 -15.78 16.21 -10.82
CA HIS A 190 -15.17 17.08 -11.82
C HIS A 190 -15.53 16.65 -13.25
N LEU A 191 -15.41 15.35 -13.56
CA LEU A 191 -15.78 14.80 -14.87
C LEU A 191 -17.26 15.03 -15.21
N LYS A 192 -18.16 14.98 -14.22
CA LYS A 192 -19.58 15.28 -14.42
C LYS A 192 -19.81 16.77 -14.67
N MET A 193 -19.11 17.62 -13.91
CA MET A 193 -19.19 19.07 -14.05
C MET A 193 -18.71 19.52 -15.43
N GLU A 194 -17.58 18.98 -15.92
CA GLU A 194 -17.08 19.25 -17.28
C GLU A 194 -18.11 18.92 -18.35
N ARG A 195 -18.78 17.75 -18.26
CA ARG A 195 -19.85 17.38 -19.20
C ARG A 195 -21.01 18.38 -19.16
N SER A 196 -21.49 18.74 -17.97
CA SER A 196 -22.57 19.74 -17.85
C SER A 196 -22.15 21.11 -18.38
N GLN A 197 -20.89 21.49 -18.19
CA GLN A 197 -20.36 22.75 -18.70
C GLN A 197 -20.33 22.77 -20.23
N ASP A 198 -19.96 21.66 -20.87
CA ASP A 198 -19.98 21.53 -22.32
C ASP A 198 -21.39 21.55 -22.91
N GLU A 199 -22.38 20.96 -22.21
CA GLU A 199 -23.79 21.06 -22.58
C GLU A 199 -24.33 22.49 -22.49
N VAL A 200 -23.98 23.21 -21.41
CA VAL A 200 -24.34 24.63 -21.25
C VAL A 200 -23.69 25.49 -22.33
N LYS A 201 -22.41 25.27 -22.64
CA LYS A 201 -21.72 25.99 -23.73
C LYS A 201 -22.40 25.78 -25.08
N LYS A 202 -22.78 24.54 -25.42
CA LYS A 202 -23.52 24.23 -26.65
C LYS A 202 -24.87 24.92 -26.70
N SER A 203 -25.63 24.86 -25.61
CA SER A 203 -26.95 25.50 -25.51
C SER A 203 -26.85 27.03 -25.63
N HIS A 204 -25.84 27.64 -25.00
CA HIS A 204 -25.58 29.07 -25.11
C HIS A 204 -25.24 29.47 -26.55
N ALA A 205 -24.38 28.71 -27.24
CA ALA A 205 -24.05 28.98 -28.65
C ALA A 205 -25.30 28.94 -29.55
N LEU A 206 -26.18 27.95 -29.35
CA LEU A 206 -27.43 27.84 -30.09
C LEU A 206 -28.36 29.04 -29.82
N LEU A 207 -28.50 29.45 -28.56
CA LEU A 207 -29.31 30.63 -28.21
C LEU A 207 -28.75 31.91 -28.82
N GLN A 208 -27.42 32.09 -28.85
CA GLN A 208 -26.80 33.24 -29.49
C GLN A 208 -27.11 33.30 -30.99
N GLU A 209 -27.07 32.16 -31.69
CA GLU A 209 -27.43 32.07 -33.11
C GLU A 209 -28.92 32.40 -33.34
N GLN A 210 -29.82 31.86 -32.50
CA GLN A 210 -31.25 32.17 -32.58
C GLN A 210 -31.54 33.65 -32.34
N VAL A 211 -30.87 34.28 -31.37
CA VAL A 211 -31.01 35.72 -31.10
C VAL A 211 -30.52 36.56 -32.28
N ALA A 212 -29.39 36.20 -32.90
CA ALA A 212 -28.87 36.89 -34.07
C ALA A 212 -29.86 36.83 -35.25
N ASN A 213 -30.47 35.67 -35.50
CA ASN A 213 -31.48 35.51 -36.54
C ASN A 213 -32.74 36.36 -36.26
N CYS A 214 -33.27 36.34 -35.02
CA CYS A 214 -34.43 37.15 -34.64
C CYS A 214 -34.20 38.67 -34.81
N GLN A 215 -32.98 39.15 -34.57
CA GLN A 215 -32.66 40.57 -34.75
C GLN A 215 -32.68 41.00 -36.22
N GLN A 216 -32.33 40.10 -37.15
CA GLN A 216 -32.41 40.36 -38.60
C GLN A 216 -33.85 40.45 -39.10
N ASP A 217 -34.79 39.71 -38.49
CA ASP A 217 -36.20 39.69 -38.88
C ASP A 217 -37.04 40.84 -38.29
N THR A 218 -36.45 41.70 -37.44
CA THR A 218 -37.19 42.81 -36.82
C THR A 218 -37.17 44.09 -37.65
N VAL A 219 -38.35 44.52 -38.09
CA VAL A 219 -38.54 45.82 -38.76
C VAL A 219 -38.36 46.96 -37.73
N PRO A 220 -37.47 47.95 -37.98
CA PRO A 220 -37.21 49.04 -37.05
C PRO A 220 -38.48 49.80 -36.64
N TRP A 221 -38.60 50.15 -35.36
CA TRP A 221 -39.75 50.87 -34.79
C TRP A 221 -40.10 52.17 -35.54
N ASN A 222 -39.10 52.83 -36.16
CA ASN A 222 -39.31 54.05 -36.94
C ASN A 222 -40.17 53.83 -38.21
N ILE A 223 -40.22 52.61 -38.73
CA ILE A 223 -40.97 52.24 -39.94
C ILE A 223 -42.41 51.87 -39.57
N ARG A 224 -42.61 51.20 -38.42
CA ARG A 224 -43.95 50.86 -37.90
C ARG A 224 -44.79 52.10 -37.59
N GLY A 225 -44.17 53.16 -37.03
CA GLY A 225 -44.87 54.43 -36.77
C GLY A 225 -45.36 55.12 -38.05
N LYS A 226 -44.61 55.02 -39.15
CA LYS A 226 -45.02 55.58 -40.46
C LYS A 226 -46.13 54.78 -41.12
N LEU A 227 -46.16 53.45 -40.98
CA LEU A 227 -47.23 52.60 -41.54
C LEU A 227 -48.59 52.78 -40.85
N LEU A 228 -48.60 53.14 -39.56
CA LEU A 228 -49.82 53.38 -38.80
C LEU A 228 -50.44 54.77 -39.07
N GLN A 229 -49.64 55.76 -39.50
CA GLN A 229 -50.14 57.09 -39.86
C GLN A 229 -50.74 57.18 -41.28
N VAL A 230 -50.63 56.12 -42.10
CA VAL A 230 -51.20 56.08 -43.46
C VAL A 230 -52.63 55.50 -43.48
N LYS A 231 -53.19 55.12 -42.32
CA LYS A 231 -54.52 54.48 -42.19
C LYS A 231 -55.59 55.30 -41.45
N LEU A 232 -55.40 56.61 -41.25
CA LEU A 232 -56.43 57.52 -40.74
C LEU A 232 -56.78 58.58 -41.79
#